data_AF-A0A822GW78-F1
#
_entry.id   AF-A0A822GW78-F1
#
_cell.length_a   1.000
_cell.length_b   1.000
_cell.length_c   1.000
_cell.angle_alpha   90.00
_cell.angle_beta   90.00
_cell.angle_gamma   90.00
#
_symmetry.space_group_name_H-M   'P 1'
#
loop_
_entity.id
_entity.type
_entity.pdbx_description
1 polymer ?
#
loop_
_entity_poly.entity_id
_entity_poly.type
_entity_poly.pdbx_seq_one_letter_code
_entity_poly.pdbx_strand_id
1 'polypeptide(L)'
;VHSVAWESLPGSQTSFNRHGHLQHAAGLYILTQVEAGVGCPLSATYSGYPVLRRYFHCTNKKLTDSFPLDRILSRKYDQRCLPANLKSGLTIGMALTEKQGGSDVRANTTKAYCDNSHEKRYILIGHK
;
A
#
# COMPACT_ATOMS: atom_id res chain seq x y z
N VAL A 1 7.63 -8.49 7.51
CA VAL A 1 6.50 -9.44 7.34
C VAL A 1 5.61 -9.05 6.16
N HIS A 2 5.27 -7.77 5.97
CA HIS A 2 4.40 -7.32 4.87
C HIS A 2 5.01 -7.46 3.47
N SER A 3 6.33 -7.38 3.33
CA SER A 3 7.03 -7.40 2.02
C SER A 3 7.37 -8.80 1.50
N VAL A 4 7.40 -9.81 2.37
CA VAL A 4 8.00 -11.13 2.08
C VAL A 4 7.36 -11.87 0.90
N ALA A 5 6.06 -11.63 0.65
CA ALA A 5 5.37 -12.22 -0.48
C ALA A 5 5.75 -11.62 -1.84
N TRP A 6 6.31 -10.41 -1.82
CA TRP A 6 6.59 -9.61 -2.99
C TRP A 6 8.07 -9.53 -3.34
N GLU A 7 8.93 -10.05 -2.45
CA GLU A 7 10.37 -10.12 -2.64
C GLU A 7 10.74 -11.32 -3.54
N SER A 8 11.74 -11.13 -4.40
CA SER A 8 12.38 -12.23 -5.13
C SER A 8 13.38 -12.95 -4.21
N LEU A 9 13.44 -14.28 -4.28
CA LEU A 9 14.43 -15.05 -3.53
C LEU A 9 15.82 -14.88 -4.16
N PRO A 10 16.90 -14.74 -3.36
CA PRO A 10 18.26 -14.77 -3.88
C PRO A 10 18.51 -16.05 -4.69
N GLY A 11 18.95 -15.93 -5.95
CA GLY A 11 19.25 -17.07 -6.83
C GLY A 11 18.03 -17.70 -7.53
N SER A 12 16.82 -17.16 -7.37
CA SER A 12 15.62 -17.64 -8.04
C SER A 12 15.49 -17.08 -9.47
N GLN A 13 15.25 -17.95 -10.45
CA GLN A 13 14.87 -17.54 -11.82
C GLN A 13 13.40 -17.08 -11.92
N THR A 14 12.58 -17.31 -10.89
CA THR A 14 11.20 -16.82 -10.84
C THR A 14 11.14 -15.47 -10.14
N SER A 15 10.30 -14.57 -10.67
CA SER A 15 10.14 -13.19 -10.21
C SER A 15 9.60 -13.04 -8.77
N PHE A 16 9.02 -14.10 -8.19
CA PHE A 16 8.45 -14.10 -6.84
C PHE A 16 8.81 -15.35 -6.04
N ASN A 17 8.80 -15.20 -4.71
CA ASN A 17 8.89 -16.29 -3.74
C ASN A 17 7.61 -17.16 -3.80
N ARG A 18 7.75 -18.42 -4.26
CA ARG A 18 6.63 -19.38 -4.38
C ARG A 18 5.87 -19.64 -3.07
N HIS A 19 6.51 -19.44 -1.92
CA HIS A 19 5.89 -19.61 -0.60
C HIS A 19 5.72 -18.28 0.15
N GLY A 20 5.84 -17.16 -0.55
CA GLY A 20 5.86 -15.84 0.07
C GLY A 20 4.56 -15.50 0.82
N HIS A 21 3.40 -15.90 0.31
CA HIS A 21 2.11 -15.72 1.00
C HIS A 21 2.01 -16.58 2.28
N LEU A 22 2.49 -17.81 2.24
CA LEU A 22 2.54 -18.70 3.42
C LEU A 22 3.45 -18.10 4.50
N GLN A 23 4.63 -17.60 4.11
CA GLN A 23 5.55 -16.93 5.04
C GLN A 23 4.96 -15.65 5.63
N HIS A 24 4.22 -14.87 4.82
CA HIS A 24 3.49 -13.70 5.32
C HIS A 24 2.45 -14.10 6.37
N ALA A 25 1.61 -15.10 6.06
CA ALA A 25 0.57 -15.58 6.96
C ALA A 25 1.14 -16.14 8.27
N ALA A 26 2.18 -16.96 8.21
CA ALA A 26 2.84 -17.51 9.40
C ALA A 26 3.46 -16.40 10.26
N GLY A 27 4.14 -15.42 9.63
CA GLY A 27 4.72 -14.29 10.34
C GLY A 27 3.67 -13.40 11.01
N LEU A 28 2.55 -13.16 10.33
CA LEU A 28 1.43 -12.40 10.89
C LEU A 28 0.78 -13.16 12.06
N TYR A 29 0.52 -14.47 11.89
CA TYR A 29 -0.06 -15.32 12.93
C TYR A 29 0.74 -15.25 14.23
N ILE A 30 2.07 -15.41 14.17
CA ILE A 30 2.94 -15.34 15.35
C ILE A 30 2.92 -13.93 15.95
N LEU A 31 3.04 -12.89 15.12
CA LEU A 31 3.07 -11.50 15.58
C LEU A 31 1.79 -11.10 16.32
N THR A 32 0.63 -11.51 15.80
CA THR A 32 -0.68 -11.16 16.40
C THR A 32 -0.95 -11.84 17.73
N GLN A 33 -0.20 -12.89 18.10
CA GLN A 33 -0.27 -13.46 19.45
C GLN A 33 0.30 -12.52 20.50
N VAL A 34 1.24 -11.64 20.12
CA VAL A 34 1.88 -10.68 21.02
C VAL A 34 1.08 -9.38 21.05
N GLU A 35 0.78 -8.82 19.88
CA GLU A 35 0.06 -7.55 19.73
C GLU A 35 -0.66 -7.53 18.38
N ALA A 36 -1.98 -7.33 18.40
CA ALA A 36 -2.81 -7.43 17.19
C ALA A 36 -2.93 -6.09 16.41
N GLY A 37 -2.77 -4.95 17.08
CA GLY A 37 -2.89 -3.60 16.51
C GLY A 37 -1.89 -3.34 15.38
N VAL A 38 -0.65 -3.81 15.49
CA VAL A 38 0.37 -3.74 14.43
C VAL A 38 -0.03 -4.50 13.18
N GLY A 39 -0.96 -5.46 13.29
CA GLY A 39 -1.51 -6.20 12.16
C GLY A 39 -2.23 -5.32 11.14
N CYS A 40 -2.87 -4.23 11.58
CA CYS A 40 -3.61 -3.30 10.72
C CYS A 40 -2.70 -2.65 9.64
N PRO A 41 -1.65 -1.87 10.00
CA PRO A 41 -0.79 -1.24 9.00
C PRO A 41 0.01 -2.26 8.17
N LEU A 42 0.37 -3.42 8.76
CA LEU A 42 1.08 -4.48 8.03
C LEU A 42 0.21 -5.11 6.94
N SER A 43 -1.05 -5.42 7.25
CA SER A 43 -2.00 -6.04 6.32
C SER A 43 -2.41 -5.08 5.22
N ALA A 44 -2.66 -3.81 5.56
CA ALA A 44 -2.95 -2.76 4.58
C ALA A 44 -1.76 -2.52 3.63
N THR A 45 -0.53 -2.49 4.15
CA THR A 45 0.68 -2.32 3.33
C THR A 45 0.93 -3.53 2.42
N TYR A 46 0.77 -4.75 2.95
CA TYR A 46 0.87 -5.99 2.18
C TYR A 46 -0.13 -6.03 1.02
N SER A 47 -1.40 -5.72 1.28
CA SER A 47 -2.47 -5.79 0.28
C SER A 47 -2.48 -4.62 -0.72
N GLY A 48 -2.03 -3.42 -0.29
CA GLY A 48 -1.98 -2.25 -1.16
C GLY A 48 -0.89 -2.31 -2.23
N TYR A 49 0.26 -2.94 -1.93
CA TYR A 49 1.39 -3.02 -2.85
C TYR A 49 1.05 -3.58 -4.26
N PRO A 50 0.41 -4.75 -4.42
CA PRO A 50 0.12 -5.29 -5.76
C PRO A 50 -0.82 -4.40 -6.57
N VAL A 51 -1.77 -3.71 -5.93
CA VAL A 51 -2.70 -2.78 -6.58
C VAL A 51 -1.93 -1.58 -7.14
N LEU A 52 -1.07 -0.97 -6.31
CA LEU A 52 -0.23 0.16 -6.73
C LEU A 52 0.75 -0.26 -7.82
N ARG A 53 1.42 -1.42 -7.67
CA ARG A 53 2.32 -1.96 -8.68
C ARG A 53 1.62 -2.15 -10.03
N ARG A 54 0.40 -2.70 -10.03
CA ARG A 54 -0.39 -2.85 -11.26
C ARG A 54 -0.75 -1.50 -11.86
N TYR A 55 -1.22 -0.55 -11.05
CA TYR A 55 -1.57 0.79 -11.50
C TYR A 55 -0.39 1.50 -12.16
N PHE A 56 0.77 1.53 -11.50
CA PHE A 56 1.99 2.17 -12.03
C PHE A 56 2.59 1.44 -13.24
N HIS A 57 2.40 0.12 -13.35
CA HIS A 57 2.79 -0.62 -14.55
C HIS A 57 1.90 -0.30 -15.77
N CYS A 58 0.61 -0.01 -15.55
CA CYS A 58 -0.35 0.29 -16.61
C CYS A 58 -0.46 1.78 -16.95
N THR A 59 0.13 2.67 -16.15
CA THR A 59 0.01 4.13 -16.29
C THR A 59 1.29 4.76 -16.83
N ASN A 60 1.19 5.96 -17.40
CA ASN A 60 2.30 6.70 -18.01
C ASN A 60 3.52 6.80 -17.07
N LYS A 61 4.71 6.50 -17.60
CA LYS A 61 6.01 6.42 -16.91
C LYS A 61 6.32 7.62 -16.01
N LYS A 62 5.89 8.83 -16.39
CA LYS A 62 6.12 10.06 -15.59
C LYS A 62 5.49 10.01 -14.20
N LEU A 63 4.33 9.37 -14.03
CA LEU A 63 3.68 9.24 -12.72
C LEU A 63 4.43 8.20 -11.86
N THR A 64 4.91 7.14 -12.50
CA THR A 64 5.70 6.07 -11.88
C THR A 64 7.04 6.58 -11.36
N ASP A 65 7.70 7.49 -12.07
CA ASP A 65 8.98 8.08 -11.63
C ASP A 65 8.82 8.99 -10.38
N SER A 66 7.62 9.50 -10.13
CA SER A 66 7.35 10.43 -9.02
C SER A 66 7.08 9.77 -7.67
N PHE A 67 6.62 8.51 -7.67
CA PHE A 67 6.26 7.79 -6.44
C PHE A 67 7.25 6.64 -6.16
N PRO A 68 7.92 6.62 -4.99
CA PRO A 68 8.97 5.63 -4.70
C PRO A 68 8.37 4.28 -4.28
N LEU A 69 7.74 3.57 -5.22
CA LEU A 69 6.98 2.34 -4.99
C LEU A 69 7.79 1.26 -4.25
N ASP A 70 9.07 1.10 -4.58
CA ASP A 70 9.96 0.10 -3.96
C ASP A 70 10.16 0.31 -2.46
N ARG A 71 9.95 1.55 -1.96
CA ARG A 71 10.07 1.84 -0.52
C ARG A 71 8.93 1.25 0.30
N ILE A 72 7.83 0.82 -0.33
CA ILE A 72 6.80 0.00 0.33
C ILE A 72 7.36 -1.37 0.70
N LEU A 73 8.29 -1.93 -0.10
CA LEU A 73 8.93 -3.21 0.19
C LEU A 73 10.07 -3.11 1.21
N SER A 74 10.45 -1.89 1.61
CA SER A 74 11.48 -1.68 2.62
C SER A 74 11.09 -2.36 3.94
N ARG A 75 12.05 -3.05 4.54
CA ARG A 75 11.92 -3.63 5.89
C ARG A 75 12.26 -2.64 7.01
N LYS A 76 12.60 -1.38 6.66
CA LYS A 76 12.92 -0.33 7.63
C LYS A 76 11.70 0.53 7.89
N TYR A 77 11.19 0.50 9.11
CA TYR A 77 10.17 1.45 9.55
C TYR A 77 10.77 2.85 9.68
N ASP A 78 10.08 3.85 9.14
CA ASP A 78 10.47 5.26 9.22
C ASP A 78 9.31 6.07 9.82
N GLN A 79 9.45 6.45 11.08
CA GLN A 79 8.41 7.17 11.84
C GLN A 79 8.30 8.65 11.50
N ARG A 80 9.26 9.22 10.75
CA ARG A 80 9.30 10.67 10.50
C ARG A 80 8.12 11.13 9.64
N CYS A 81 7.59 12.31 9.93
CA CYS A 81 6.55 12.98 9.14
C CYS A 81 7.20 13.71 7.95
N LEU A 82 7.56 12.95 6.92
CA LEU A 82 8.22 13.45 5.71
C LEU A 82 7.44 13.01 4.46
N PRO A 83 7.54 13.76 3.36
CA PRO A 83 7.10 13.31 2.05
C PRO A 83 7.65 11.92 1.68
N ALA A 84 6.86 11.12 0.96
CA ALA A 84 7.16 9.71 0.69
C ALA A 84 8.54 9.49 0.03
N ASN A 85 8.96 10.40 -0.87
CA ASN A 85 10.25 10.39 -1.55
C ASN A 85 11.46 10.70 -0.64
N LEU A 86 11.25 11.09 0.61
CA LEU A 86 12.31 11.33 1.60
C LEU A 86 12.38 10.27 2.71
N LYS A 87 11.43 9.32 2.76
CA LYS A 87 11.38 8.27 3.80
C LYS A 87 12.15 7.01 3.42
N SER A 88 12.77 6.30 4.37
CA SER A 88 13.46 5.03 4.07
C SER A 88 12.53 3.82 3.91
N GLY A 89 11.26 3.98 4.28
CA GLY A 89 10.22 2.97 4.13
C GLY A 89 8.84 3.59 4.23
N LEU A 90 7.85 2.95 3.59
CA LEU A 90 6.48 3.43 3.51
C LEU A 90 5.50 2.39 4.03
N THR A 91 4.46 2.88 4.70
CA THR A 91 3.26 2.11 5.08
C THR A 91 2.06 2.68 4.34
N ILE A 92 1.10 1.81 4.00
CA ILE A 92 -0.12 2.19 3.30
C ILE A 92 -1.32 2.00 4.25
N GLY A 93 -2.20 3.00 4.27
CA GLY A 93 -3.49 2.94 4.94
C GLY A 93 -4.63 2.75 3.94
N MET A 94 -5.81 2.47 4.46
CA MET A 94 -7.03 2.30 3.68
C MET A 94 -8.15 3.10 4.33
N ALA A 95 -8.68 4.09 3.61
CA ALA A 95 -9.76 4.94 4.09
C ALA A 95 -10.95 4.79 3.15
N LEU A 96 -11.88 3.90 3.51
CA LEU A 96 -13.04 3.54 2.68
C LEU A 96 -14.34 4.03 3.31
N THR A 97 -14.60 3.57 4.54
CA THR A 97 -15.80 3.83 5.33
C THR A 97 -16.05 5.33 5.46
N GLU A 98 -17.33 5.68 5.45
CA GLU A 98 -17.85 7.00 5.79
C GLU A 98 -18.94 6.85 6.86
N LYS A 99 -19.32 7.96 7.51
CA LYS A 99 -20.33 7.98 8.59
C LYS A 99 -21.63 7.24 8.24
N GLN A 100 -22.07 7.30 6.99
CA GLN A 100 -23.30 6.68 6.50
C GLN A 100 -23.19 5.18 6.17
N GLY A 101 -21.98 4.62 6.13
CA GLY A 101 -21.79 3.20 5.85
C GLY A 101 -20.34 2.78 5.60
N GLY A 102 -19.98 1.61 6.12
CA GLY A 102 -18.72 0.92 5.82
C GLY A 102 -18.85 -0.21 4.81
N SER A 103 -19.94 -0.98 4.89
CA SER A 103 -20.19 -2.12 4.01
C SER A 103 -20.61 -1.68 2.60
N ASP A 104 -21.56 -0.75 2.50
CA ASP A 104 -21.98 -0.17 1.22
C ASP A 104 -21.14 1.07 0.88
N VAL A 105 -19.95 0.84 0.31
CA VAL A 105 -19.07 1.92 -0.13
C VAL A 105 -19.64 2.72 -1.32
N ARG A 106 -20.71 2.26 -1.99
CA ARG A 106 -21.37 3.03 -3.06
C ARG A 106 -22.18 4.19 -2.49
N ALA A 107 -22.57 4.11 -1.22
CA ALA A 107 -23.18 5.22 -0.51
C ALA A 107 -22.18 6.34 -0.15
N ASN A 108 -20.89 6.20 -0.49
CA ASN A 108 -19.89 7.24 -0.24
C ASN A 108 -20.23 8.55 -0.92
N THR A 109 -20.09 9.63 -0.15
CA THR A 109 -20.37 11.00 -0.58
C THR A 109 -19.11 11.76 -0.95
N THR A 110 -17.92 11.28 -0.58
CA THR A 110 -16.65 11.87 -1.04
C THR A 110 -16.60 11.92 -2.56
N LYS A 111 -16.36 13.11 -3.12
CA LYS A 111 -16.26 13.34 -4.57
C LYS A 111 -14.84 13.66 -4.98
N ALA A 112 -14.48 13.19 -6.17
CA ALA A 112 -13.23 13.50 -6.85
C ALA A 112 -13.50 14.45 -8.01
N TYR A 113 -12.88 15.62 -8.00
CA TYR A 113 -12.98 16.62 -9.04
C TYR A 113 -11.67 16.66 -9.82
N CYS A 114 -11.72 16.65 -11.15
CA CYS A 114 -10.52 16.80 -11.96
C CYS A 114 -9.84 18.12 -11.60
N ASP A 115 -8.57 18.04 -11.20
CA ASP A 115 -7.72 19.21 -11.13
C ASP A 115 -7.32 19.54 -12.56
N ASN A 116 -7.77 20.67 -13.11
CA ASN A 116 -7.59 21.07 -14.52
C ASN A 116 -6.11 21.28 -14.93
N SER A 117 -5.16 20.86 -14.10
CA SER A 117 -3.76 20.70 -14.44
C SER A 117 -3.57 19.58 -15.49
N HIS A 118 -2.51 19.67 -16.31
CA HIS A 118 -2.15 18.63 -17.30
C HIS A 118 -1.76 17.28 -16.68
N GLU A 119 -1.74 17.18 -15.35
CA GLU A 119 -1.46 15.96 -14.60
C GLU A 119 -2.79 15.37 -14.14
N LYS A 120 -2.98 14.06 -14.31
CA LYS A 120 -4.20 13.32 -13.90
C LYS A 120 -4.33 13.28 -12.36
N ARG A 121 -4.58 14.44 -11.75
CA ARG A 121 -4.79 14.65 -10.33
C ARG A 121 -6.25 14.99 -10.07
N TYR A 122 -6.70 14.68 -8.86
CA TYR A 122 -8.05 14.93 -8.42
C TYR A 122 -8.03 15.61 -7.06
N ILE A 123 -8.91 16.60 -6.91
CA ILE A 123 -9.23 17.20 -5.62
C ILE A 123 -10.32 16.33 -5.00
N LEU A 124 -10.06 15.82 -3.79
CA LEU A 124 -11.02 15.03 -3.02
C LEU A 124 -11.72 15.93 -1.98
N ILE A 125 -13.05 15.95 -1.98
CA ILE A 125 -13.85 16.67 -0.98
C ILE A 125 -14.82 15.67 -0.34
N GLY A 126 -14.74 15.52 0.99
CA GLY A 126 -15.56 14.59 1.75
C GLY A 126 -14.96 14.26 3.13
N HIS A 127 -15.30 13.10 3.68
CA HIS A 127 -14.78 12.56 4.94
C HIS A 127 -14.53 11.06 4.82
N LYS A 128 -13.92 10.50 5.87
CA LYS A 128 -13.81 9.07 6.13
C LYS A 128 -14.18 8.82 7.57
#